data_AF-A0AAQ4RLH8-F1
#
_entry.id   AF-A0AAQ4RLH8-F1
#
_cell.length_a   1.000
_cell.length_b   1.000
_cell.length_c   1.000
_cell.angle_alpha   90.00
_cell.angle_beta   90.00
_cell.angle_gamma   90.00
#
_symmetry.space_group_name_H-M   'P 1'
#
loop_
_entity.id
_entity.type
_entity.pdbx_description
1 polymer ?
#
loop_
_entity_poly.entity_id
_entity_poly.type
_entity_poly.pdbx_seq_one_letter_code
_entity_poly.pdbx_strand_id
1 'polypeptide(L)'
;MADPPAGQLALSGAECTSGPSKLPRTDLMAVSPQTATLRPYLNAVRATLQAALCLENFSSQVVERHNKPEVEVRSSKELLLQPVVISRNDKEKVLIEGSINSVRVSIAVKQADEIEKILCHKFMRFMMMRAENFFILRRKAVEGYDINVQTQAGGLRHPLHGGDRQGDQRDEAVR
;
A
#
# COMPACT_ATOMS: atom_id res chain seq x y z
N MET A 1 -14.84 57.53 -53.67
CA MET A 1 -13.60 56.81 -54.06
C MET A 1 -13.14 56.04 -52.85
N ALA A 2 -12.96 54.73 -52.81
CA ALA A 2 -13.39 53.59 -53.60
C ALA A 2 -12.99 52.40 -52.70
N ASP A 3 -13.93 51.52 -52.38
CA ASP A 3 -13.64 50.17 -51.85
C ASP A 3 -13.02 49.30 -52.99
N PRO A 4 -12.25 48.21 -52.72
CA PRO A 4 -12.84 47.02 -52.10
C PRO A 4 -11.97 46.17 -51.14
N PRO A 5 -12.61 45.20 -50.45
CA PRO A 5 -12.00 44.28 -49.48
C PRO A 5 -11.63 42.91 -50.09
N ALA A 6 -10.65 42.22 -49.51
CA ALA A 6 -10.33 40.80 -49.74
C ALA A 6 -9.48 40.27 -48.55
N GLY A 7 -9.66 39.10 -47.97
CA GLY A 7 -10.47 37.96 -48.37
C GLY A 7 -10.89 37.11 -47.17
N GLN A 8 -12.18 36.79 -47.17
CA GLN A 8 -12.78 35.69 -46.47
C GLN A 8 -12.66 34.48 -47.41
N LEU A 9 -11.88 33.46 -47.03
CA LEU A 9 -11.91 32.17 -47.72
C LEU A 9 -12.75 31.21 -46.88
N ALA A 10 -14.05 31.26 -47.15
CA ALA A 10 -14.91 30.11 -46.99
C ALA A 10 -14.50 29.07 -48.05
N LEU A 11 -14.08 27.89 -47.62
CA LEU A 11 -14.10 26.70 -48.47
C LEU A 11 -15.33 25.89 -48.11
N SER A 12 -16.30 26.01 -49.01
CA SER A 12 -17.47 25.18 -49.20
C SER A 12 -17.12 23.69 -49.30
N GLY A 13 -18.01 22.87 -48.75
CA GLY A 13 -18.56 21.69 -49.43
C GLY A 13 -17.58 20.59 -49.85
N ALA A 14 -17.49 19.56 -49.00
CA ALA A 14 -17.31 18.20 -49.48
C ALA A 14 -18.31 17.30 -48.74
N GLU A 15 -19.54 17.26 -49.26
CA GLU A 15 -20.39 16.07 -49.07
C GLU A 15 -19.69 14.90 -49.76
N CYS A 16 -19.19 13.96 -48.96
CA CYS A 16 -18.82 12.64 -49.45
C CYS A 16 -19.82 11.64 -48.89
N THR A 17 -20.95 11.50 -49.58
CA THR A 17 -21.89 10.41 -49.39
C THR A 17 -21.28 9.12 -49.94
N SER A 18 -21.03 8.13 -49.08
CA SER A 18 -21.40 6.71 -49.26
C SER A 18 -20.50 5.76 -48.47
N GLY A 19 -21.11 4.96 -47.58
CA GLY A 19 -20.56 3.67 -47.12
C GLY A 19 -20.59 3.47 -45.60
N PRO A 20 -21.36 2.48 -45.06
CA PRO A 20 -21.31 2.13 -43.66
C PRO A 20 -20.17 1.12 -43.43
N SER A 21 -18.96 1.59 -43.13
CA SER A 21 -17.94 0.71 -42.56
C SER A 21 -18.18 0.57 -41.06
N LYS A 22 -18.85 -0.53 -40.69
CA LYS A 22 -18.89 -1.06 -39.32
C LYS A 22 -17.46 -1.31 -38.84
N LEU A 23 -16.87 -0.33 -38.15
CA LEU A 23 -15.85 -0.61 -37.15
C LEU A 23 -16.58 -1.00 -35.87
N PRO A 24 -16.24 -2.12 -35.21
CA PRO A 24 -16.85 -2.44 -33.93
C PRO A 24 -16.42 -1.33 -32.98
N ARG A 25 -17.41 -0.57 -32.47
CA ARG A 25 -17.23 0.19 -31.24
C ARG A 25 -16.94 -0.85 -30.16
N THR A 26 -15.69 -1.24 -30.00
CA THR A 26 -15.24 -2.01 -28.85
C THR A 26 -15.50 -1.12 -27.65
N ASP A 27 -16.52 -1.51 -26.90
CA ASP A 27 -16.99 -0.99 -25.64
C ASP A 27 -16.10 0.11 -25.06
N LEU A 28 -16.50 1.35 -25.28
CA LEU A 28 -16.17 2.43 -24.36
C LEU A 28 -16.96 2.13 -23.08
N MET A 29 -16.54 1.11 -22.34
CA MET A 29 -16.98 0.90 -20.97
C MET A 29 -16.62 2.19 -20.25
N ALA A 30 -17.63 2.94 -19.83
CA ALA A 30 -17.46 4.07 -18.94
C ALA A 30 -16.81 3.55 -17.66
N VAL A 31 -15.48 3.51 -17.62
CA VAL A 31 -14.71 3.20 -16.44
C VAL A 31 -15.10 4.26 -15.43
N SER A 32 -15.80 3.87 -14.37
CA SER A 32 -16.16 4.82 -13.32
C SER A 32 -14.87 5.53 -12.88
N PRO A 33 -14.89 6.85 -12.62
CA PRO A 33 -13.67 7.59 -12.26
C PRO A 33 -12.95 6.98 -11.03
N GLN A 34 -13.67 6.19 -10.23
CA GLN A 34 -13.10 5.40 -9.17
C GLN A 34 -12.22 4.27 -9.71
N THR A 35 -12.67 3.38 -10.60
CA THR A 35 -11.85 2.25 -11.06
C THR A 35 -10.61 2.67 -11.86
N ALA A 36 -10.62 3.82 -12.51
CA ALA A 36 -9.48 4.37 -13.23
C ALA A 36 -8.27 4.69 -12.33
N THR A 37 -8.50 5.08 -11.06
CA THR A 37 -7.44 5.50 -10.11
C THR A 37 -6.89 4.35 -9.27
N LEU A 38 -7.52 3.17 -9.27
CA LEU A 38 -7.10 2.05 -8.45
C LEU A 38 -5.74 1.50 -8.90
N ARG A 39 -5.56 1.30 -10.20
CA ARG A 39 -4.32 0.74 -10.76
C ARG A 39 -3.08 1.61 -10.46
N PRO A 40 -3.08 2.94 -10.73
CA PRO A 40 -1.92 3.76 -10.39
C PRO A 40 -1.65 3.82 -8.87
N TYR A 41 -2.71 3.83 -8.04
CA TYR A 41 -2.57 3.77 -6.59
C TYR A 41 -1.86 2.49 -6.12
N LEU A 42 -2.32 1.32 -6.58
CA LEU A 42 -1.70 0.04 -6.22
C LEU A 42 -0.27 -0.10 -6.78
N ASN A 43 0.01 0.49 -7.93
CA ASN A 43 1.37 0.52 -8.49
C ASN A 43 2.31 1.36 -7.62
N ALA A 44 1.86 2.54 -7.16
CA ALA A 44 2.63 3.38 -6.25
C ALA A 44 2.90 2.67 -4.90
N VAL A 45 1.88 2.01 -4.33
CA VAL A 45 2.04 1.21 -3.12
C VAL A 45 3.04 0.08 -3.33
N ARG A 46 2.93 -0.66 -4.43
CA ARG A 46 3.86 -1.76 -4.78
C ARG A 46 5.30 -1.26 -4.91
N ALA A 47 5.52 -0.19 -5.66
CA ALA A 47 6.86 0.37 -5.88
C ALA A 47 7.49 0.85 -4.56
N THR A 48 6.69 1.50 -3.71
CA THR A 48 7.15 1.99 -2.40
C THR A 48 7.46 0.83 -1.46
N LEU A 49 6.63 -0.22 -1.42
CA LEU A 49 6.91 -1.41 -0.63
C LEU A 49 8.16 -2.14 -1.14
N GLN A 50 8.37 -2.23 -2.45
CA GLN A 50 9.57 -2.83 -3.01
C GLN A 50 10.85 -2.11 -2.56
N ALA A 51 10.81 -0.77 -2.47
CA ALA A 51 11.92 0.01 -1.93
C ALA A 51 12.07 -0.14 -0.40
N ALA A 52 10.96 -0.20 0.34
CA ALA A 52 10.97 -0.29 1.80
C ALA A 52 11.36 -1.69 2.32
N LEU A 53 11.09 -2.75 1.57
CA LEU A 53 11.35 -4.15 1.97
C LEU A 53 12.81 -4.60 1.81
N CYS A 54 13.73 -3.67 1.55
CA CYS A 54 15.18 -3.89 1.59
C CYS A 54 15.68 -3.98 3.04
N LEU A 55 15.27 -5.03 3.74
CA LEU A 55 15.55 -5.22 5.16
C LEU A 55 16.81 -6.04 5.42
N GLU A 56 17.59 -5.59 6.41
CA GLU A 56 18.79 -6.28 6.88
C GLU A 56 18.63 -6.71 8.35
N ASN A 57 19.34 -7.76 8.73
CA ASN A 57 19.34 -8.18 10.13
C ASN A 57 20.19 -7.20 10.95
N PHE A 58 19.56 -6.52 11.91
CA PHE A 58 20.20 -5.48 12.72
C PHE A 58 19.91 -5.68 14.20
N SER A 59 20.96 -5.86 15.01
CA SER A 59 20.86 -6.00 16.47
C SER A 59 20.51 -4.66 17.12
N SER A 60 19.76 -4.71 18.22
CA SER A 60 19.38 -3.49 18.94
C SER A 60 20.62 -2.82 19.55
N GLN A 61 20.75 -1.50 19.36
CA GLN A 61 21.85 -0.71 19.94
C GLN A 61 21.63 -0.36 21.41
N VAL A 62 20.37 -0.40 21.88
CA VAL A 62 20.00 0.00 23.25
C VAL A 62 19.99 -1.17 24.22
N VAL A 63 19.71 -2.38 23.72
CA VAL A 63 19.63 -3.58 24.56
C VAL A 63 20.51 -4.66 23.94
N GLU A 64 21.58 -5.03 24.64
CA GLU A 64 22.51 -6.07 24.19
C GLU A 64 21.78 -7.39 23.93
N ARG A 65 22.24 -8.14 22.92
CA ARG A 65 21.73 -9.47 22.54
C ARG A 65 20.23 -9.54 22.20
N HIS A 66 19.58 -8.41 21.94
CA HIS A 66 18.19 -8.36 21.48
C HIS A 66 18.08 -7.91 20.03
N ASN A 67 17.11 -8.49 19.31
CA ASN A 67 16.74 -8.08 17.96
C ASN A 67 15.26 -7.68 17.96
N LYS A 68 15.01 -6.37 18.04
CA LYS A 68 13.66 -5.80 18.10
C LYS A 68 13.38 -5.06 16.78
N PRO A 69 12.13 -5.05 16.31
CA PRO A 69 11.77 -4.26 15.13
C PRO A 69 11.94 -2.77 15.42
N GLU A 70 12.90 -2.12 14.78
CA GLU A 70 13.24 -0.71 15.08
C GLU A 70 12.09 0.24 14.73
N VAL A 71 11.21 -0.13 13.78
CA VAL A 71 10.01 0.66 13.44
C VAL A 71 9.02 0.79 14.61
N GLU A 72 9.03 -0.16 15.54
CA GLU A 72 8.21 -0.11 16.76
C GLU A 72 8.92 0.58 17.91
N VAL A 73 10.18 0.22 18.16
CA VAL A 73 10.93 0.69 19.32
C VAL A 73 11.33 2.16 19.14
N ARG A 74 11.64 2.57 17.90
CA ARG A 74 12.05 3.93 17.53
C ARG A 74 13.15 4.49 18.43
N SER A 75 14.08 3.62 18.82
CA SER A 75 15.17 3.94 19.73
C SER A 75 16.12 4.99 19.15
N SER A 76 16.35 4.86 17.84
CA SER A 76 17.43 5.52 17.12
C SER A 76 16.86 6.07 15.81
N LYS A 77 16.95 7.38 15.60
CA LYS A 77 16.31 8.05 14.45
C LYS A 77 17.00 7.73 13.14
N GLU A 78 18.29 7.47 13.19
CA GLU A 78 19.13 7.07 12.06
C GLU A 78 18.76 5.70 11.48
N LEU A 79 18.07 4.86 12.25
CA LEU A 79 17.60 3.55 11.80
C LEU A 79 16.20 3.60 11.17
N LEU A 80 15.53 4.75 11.23
CA LEU A 80 14.17 4.95 10.73
C LEU A 80 14.21 5.63 9.37
N LEU A 81 13.40 5.12 8.45
CA LEU A 81 13.12 5.79 7.18
C LEU A 81 12.01 6.82 7.37
N GLN A 82 11.96 7.80 6.47
CA GLN A 82 10.88 8.77 6.44
C GLN A 82 9.54 8.03 6.18
N PRO A 83 8.52 8.20 7.05
CA PRO A 83 7.20 7.64 6.80
C PRO A 83 6.58 8.19 5.51
N VAL A 84 6.01 7.31 4.70
CA VAL A 84 5.36 7.66 3.42
C VAL A 84 3.87 7.31 3.49
N VAL A 85 3.01 8.25 3.13
CA VAL A 85 1.57 8.01 2.98
C VAL A 85 1.20 8.09 1.51
N ILE A 86 0.54 7.05 1.02
CA ILE A 86 0.01 6.99 -0.34
C ILE A 86 -1.50 6.95 -0.20
N SER A 87 -2.17 7.95 -0.76
CA SER A 87 -3.63 8.09 -0.67
C SER A 87 -4.25 8.03 -2.05
N ARG A 88 -5.32 7.26 -2.19
CA ARG A 88 -6.18 7.32 -3.38
C ARG A 88 -7.29 8.35 -3.22
N ASN A 89 -7.78 8.50 -1.99
CA ASN A 89 -8.74 9.51 -1.55
C ASN A 89 -8.60 9.70 -0.03
N ASP A 90 -9.39 10.58 0.58
CA ASP A 90 -9.30 10.89 2.02
C ASP A 90 -9.57 9.68 2.94
N LYS A 91 -10.34 8.70 2.46
CA LYS A 91 -10.75 7.49 3.20
C LYS A 91 -9.91 6.24 2.88
N GLU A 92 -9.21 6.23 1.75
CA GLU A 92 -8.44 5.07 1.26
C GLU A 92 -6.97 5.47 1.08
N LYS A 93 -6.16 5.01 2.03
CA LYS A 93 -4.74 5.36 2.12
C LYS A 93 -3.94 4.26 2.79
N VAL A 94 -2.65 4.22 2.48
CA VAL A 94 -1.68 3.32 3.09
C VAL A 94 -0.55 4.15 3.66
N LEU A 95 -0.22 3.92 4.93
CA LEU A 95 0.97 4.44 5.59
C LEU A 95 2.03 3.35 5.61
N ILE A 96 3.22 3.68 5.12
CA ILE A 96 4.39 2.80 5.10
C ILE A 96 5.46 3.46 5.98
N GLU A 97 5.87 2.74 7.01
CA GLU A 97 6.93 3.12 7.93
C GLU A 97 8.03 2.08 7.83
N GLY A 98 9.22 2.49 7.41
CA GLY A 98 10.37 1.61 7.27
C GLY A 98 11.42 1.85 8.34
N SER A 99 12.19 0.82 8.64
CA SER A 99 13.46 0.87 9.36
C SER A 99 14.47 -0.07 8.70
N ILE A 100 15.71 -0.07 9.18
CA ILE A 100 16.76 -0.98 8.68
C ILE A 100 16.37 -2.47 8.71
N ASN A 101 15.64 -2.90 9.75
CA ASN A 101 15.35 -4.31 10.00
C ASN A 101 13.87 -4.69 9.95
N SER A 102 12.97 -3.72 9.78
CA SER A 102 11.53 -3.95 9.79
C SER A 102 10.74 -2.93 8.97
N VAL A 103 9.59 -3.33 8.43
CA VAL A 103 8.62 -2.43 7.79
C VAL A 103 7.26 -2.64 8.44
N ARG A 104 6.57 -1.54 8.74
CA ARG A 104 5.16 -1.53 9.14
C ARG A 104 4.31 -0.87 8.05
N VAL A 105 3.20 -1.52 7.73
CA VAL A 105 2.24 -1.10 6.71
C VAL A 105 0.86 -1.01 7.35
N SER A 106 0.28 0.19 7.37
CA SER A 106 -1.04 0.47 7.91
C SER A 106 -1.99 0.82 6.78
N ILE A 107 -3.12 0.13 6.69
CA ILE A 107 -4.04 0.23 5.56
C ILE A 107 -5.39 0.75 6.05
N ALA A 108 -5.87 1.82 5.44
CA ALA A 108 -7.24 2.33 5.57
C ALA A 108 -8.06 1.86 4.36
N VAL A 109 -9.09 1.09 4.62
CA VAL A 109 -9.98 0.50 3.62
C VAL A 109 -11.17 1.43 3.43
N LYS A 110 -11.52 1.68 2.16
CA LYS A 110 -12.70 2.45 1.81
C LYS A 110 -13.96 1.82 2.43
N GLN A 111 -14.74 2.64 3.13
CA GLN A 111 -16.05 2.29 3.72
C GLN A 111 -17.07 3.30 3.19
N ALA A 112 -17.99 2.85 2.33
CA ALA A 112 -19.01 3.69 1.72
C ALA A 112 -20.15 3.99 2.69
N ASP A 113 -20.59 2.98 3.45
CA ASP A 113 -21.79 3.04 4.31
C ASP A 113 -21.53 2.50 5.72
N GLU A 114 -22.50 2.69 6.63
CA GLU A 114 -22.44 2.19 8.01
C GLU A 114 -22.35 0.67 8.08
N ILE A 115 -23.01 -0.03 7.16
CA ILE A 115 -22.94 -1.50 7.07
C ILE A 115 -21.51 -1.92 6.75
N GLU A 116 -20.87 -1.31 5.74
CA GLU A 116 -19.48 -1.61 5.39
C GLU A 116 -18.52 -1.29 6.53
N LYS A 117 -18.77 -0.21 7.28
CA LYS A 117 -17.99 0.13 8.47
C LYS A 117 -18.06 -0.98 9.53
N ILE A 118 -19.26 -1.50 9.81
CA ILE A 118 -19.44 -2.61 10.77
C ILE A 118 -18.79 -3.90 10.24
N LEU A 119 -18.96 -4.21 8.96
CA LEU A 119 -18.37 -5.39 8.32
C LEU A 119 -16.85 -5.33 8.32
N CYS A 120 -16.27 -4.20 7.92
CA CYS A 120 -14.84 -3.96 7.94
C CYS A 120 -14.28 -4.12 9.36
N HIS A 121 -14.88 -3.46 10.35
CA HIS A 121 -14.44 -3.58 11.74
C HIS A 121 -14.49 -5.02 12.27
N LYS A 122 -15.58 -5.77 11.99
CA LYS A 122 -15.69 -7.18 12.41
C LYS A 122 -14.68 -8.07 11.69
N PHE A 123 -14.48 -7.87 10.38
CA PHE A 123 -13.54 -8.63 9.57
C PHE A 123 -12.09 -8.38 10.00
N MET A 124 -11.68 -7.12 10.18
CA MET A 124 -10.34 -6.78 10.66
C MET A 124 -10.10 -7.31 12.07
N ARG A 125 -11.09 -7.20 12.98
CA ARG A 125 -11.00 -7.80 14.32
C ARG A 125 -10.82 -9.32 14.25
N PHE A 126 -11.54 -10.00 13.37
CA PHE A 126 -11.39 -11.43 13.16
C PHE A 126 -9.99 -11.83 12.68
N MET A 127 -9.42 -11.06 11.74
CA MET A 127 -8.05 -11.26 11.25
C MET A 127 -7.01 -11.00 12.35
N MET A 128 -7.16 -9.92 13.12
CA MET A 128 -6.25 -9.57 14.23
C MET A 128 -6.26 -10.61 15.35
N MET A 129 -7.40 -11.25 15.65
CA MET A 129 -7.47 -12.36 16.61
C MET A 129 -6.66 -13.58 16.18
N ARG A 130 -6.35 -13.73 14.88
CA ARG A 130 -5.57 -14.82 14.30
C ARG A 130 -4.13 -14.41 13.96
N ALA A 131 -3.66 -13.26 14.47
CA ALA A 131 -2.29 -12.78 14.24
C ALA A 131 -1.20 -13.75 14.73
N GLU A 132 -1.51 -14.72 15.59
CA GLU A 132 -0.57 -15.79 15.96
C GLU A 132 -0.25 -16.72 14.79
N ASN A 133 -1.24 -16.97 13.93
CA ASN A 133 -1.07 -17.81 12.74
C ASN A 133 -0.54 -16.98 11.55
N PHE A 134 -0.86 -15.69 11.52
CA PHE A 134 -0.35 -14.74 10.54
C PHE A 134 0.68 -13.84 11.22
N PHE A 135 1.93 -14.30 11.33
CA PHE A 135 3.01 -13.61 12.05
C PHE A 135 3.29 -12.17 11.56
N ILE A 136 2.85 -11.84 10.34
CA ILE A 136 2.93 -10.49 9.80
C ILE A 136 1.83 -9.56 10.31
N LEU A 137 0.71 -10.07 10.81
CA LEU A 137 -0.40 -9.23 11.29
C LEU A 137 -0.13 -8.73 12.70
N ARG A 138 -0.47 -7.47 12.95
CA ARG A 138 -0.45 -6.89 14.29
C ARG A 138 -1.80 -7.06 14.97
N ARG A 139 -1.80 -7.26 16.29
CA ARG A 139 -3.03 -7.39 17.09
C ARG A 139 -3.79 -6.08 17.30
N LYS A 140 -3.14 -4.95 17.01
CA LYS A 140 -3.70 -3.60 17.14
C LYS A 140 -3.33 -2.77 15.90
N ALA A 141 -4.35 -2.14 15.31
CA ALA A 141 -4.18 -1.19 14.22
C ALA A 141 -3.60 0.15 14.72
N VAL A 142 -2.97 0.92 13.83
CA VAL A 142 -2.56 2.30 14.10
C VAL A 142 -3.81 3.16 14.07
N GLU A 143 -3.84 4.21 14.88
CA GLU A 143 -4.95 5.16 14.90
C GLU A 143 -5.23 5.72 13.49
N GLY A 144 -6.49 5.68 13.07
CA GLY A 144 -6.92 6.12 11.74
C GLY A 144 -6.70 5.10 10.61
N TYR A 145 -6.31 3.86 10.91
CA TYR A 145 -6.17 2.75 9.96
C TYR A 145 -6.92 1.50 10.45
N ASP A 146 -7.31 0.63 9.53
CA ASP A 146 -8.16 -0.52 9.85
C ASP A 146 -7.34 -1.79 10.16
N ILE A 147 -6.18 -1.95 9.52
CA ILE A 147 -5.30 -3.10 9.72
C ILE A 147 -3.82 -2.71 9.61
N ASN A 148 -3.00 -3.40 10.40
CA ASN A 148 -1.56 -3.24 10.42
C ASN A 148 -0.86 -4.56 10.10
N VAL A 149 0.08 -4.48 9.18
CA VAL A 149 1.02 -5.55 8.85
C VAL A 149 2.42 -5.09 9.21
N GLN A 150 3.24 -5.98 9.74
CA GLN A 150 4.64 -5.72 10.01
C GLN A 150 5.48 -6.92 9.62
N THR A 151 6.62 -6.65 9.01
CA THR A 151 7.61 -7.66 8.68
C THR A 151 8.97 -7.26 9.22
N GLN A 152 9.81 -8.24 9.52
CA GLN A 152 11.17 -8.09 10.01
C GLN A 152 12.09 -8.98 9.17
N ALA A 153 13.35 -8.60 8.99
CA ALA A 153 14.34 -9.35 8.20
C ALA A 153 14.42 -10.85 8.56
N GLY A 154 14.21 -11.20 9.83
CA GLY A 154 14.17 -12.59 10.31
C GLY A 154 12.80 -13.28 10.19
N GLY A 155 11.70 -12.53 10.12
CA GLY A 155 10.34 -13.06 10.12
C GLY A 155 9.92 -13.70 8.79
N LEU A 156 10.47 -13.24 7.66
CA LEU A 156 10.14 -13.78 6.33
C LEU A 156 10.80 -15.13 6.02
N ARG A 157 11.77 -15.56 6.85
CA ARG A 157 12.50 -16.82 6.64
C ARG A 157 11.83 -18.05 7.25
N HIS A 158 10.74 -17.87 8.01
CA HIS A 158 9.91 -18.97 8.51
C HIS A 158 8.46 -18.91 7.97
N PRO A 159 8.22 -19.22 6.70
CA PRO A 159 6.89 -19.61 6.26
C PRO A 159 6.81 -21.14 6.15
N LEU A 160 5.88 -21.76 6.91
CA LEU A 160 5.27 -23.06 6.59
C LEU A 160 5.99 -24.37 6.95
N HIS A 161 7.07 -24.38 7.73
CA HIS A 161 7.52 -25.60 8.42
C HIS A 161 7.42 -25.41 9.93
N GLY A 162 6.62 -26.26 10.57
CA GLY A 162 6.51 -26.37 12.03
C GLY A 162 7.78 -26.95 12.64
N GLY A 163 8.85 -26.15 12.64
CA GLY A 163 10.13 -26.47 13.26
C GLY A 163 10.59 -25.32 14.13
N ASP A 164 10.67 -25.60 15.43
CA ASP A 164 11.51 -24.97 16.44
C ASP A 164 11.19 -23.52 16.86
N ARG A 165 10.12 -23.42 17.65
CA ARG A 165 10.20 -22.60 18.87
C ARG A 165 11.22 -23.26 19.79
N GLN A 166 12.43 -22.70 19.90
CA GLN A 166 13.25 -22.58 21.13
C GLN A 166 14.73 -22.49 20.71
N GLY A 167 15.35 -21.33 20.87
CA GLY A 167 16.80 -21.23 20.70
C GLY A 167 17.29 -19.80 20.64
N ASP A 168 17.01 -18.98 21.66
CA ASP A 168 18.00 -17.98 22.15
C ASP A 168 17.57 -17.32 23.48
N GLN A 169 17.28 -18.11 24.53
CA GLN A 169 17.05 -17.58 25.89
C GLN A 169 17.63 -18.47 27.01
N ARG A 170 18.58 -19.35 26.69
CA ARG A 170 19.31 -20.10 27.72
C ARG A 170 20.76 -20.14 27.29
N ASP A 171 21.54 -19.20 27.82
CA ASP A 171 22.94 -19.38 28.22
C ASP A 171 23.51 -18.04 28.70
N GLU A 172 23.15 -17.65 29.93
CA GLU A 172 24.02 -16.87 30.83
C GLU A 172 23.41 -16.81 32.24
N ALA A 173 23.31 -17.99 32.87
CA ALA A 173 23.14 -18.10 34.31
C ALA A 173 24.07 -19.22 34.82
N VAL A 174 25.36 -19.07 34.54
CA VAL A 174 26.44 -19.75 35.26
C VAL A 174 27.57 -18.73 35.41
N ARG A 175 27.52 -17.99 36.52
CA ARG A 175 28.64 -17.73 37.45
C ARG A 175 28.11 -16.90 38.63
#